data_AF-A0A835DY95-F1
#
_entry.id   AF-A0A835DY95-F1
#
_cell.length_a   1.000
_cell.length_b   1.000
_cell.length_c   1.000
_cell.angle_alpha   90.00
_cell.angle_beta   90.00
_cell.angle_gamma   90.00
#
_symmetry.space_group_name_H-M   'P 1'
#
loop_
_entity.id
_entity.type
_entity.pdbx_description
1 polymer ?
#
loop_
_entity_poly.entity_id
_entity_poly.type
_entity_poly.pdbx_seq_one_letter_code
_entity_poly.pdbx_strand_id
1 'polypeptide(L)'
;MQSENSGFFCSIQVDSKNCVSNAVWVDARARMAYTYFGDAVYFDTTYSQNENMLPVAAFTGVNHHGDTVVFGCALILDRTESSYGWIFETWLAAMDRLLPFSFTTDEGKGMAAAVAKVFPQCFHRLCRWRILSRCKKKLTDVYTRFPGFHDELKRCINGCDTVPVFDMFWGSILDKYGLRDDTWLQSLYEIRHKWVPAYLTSSFFAELSLTHRVETVSRFHRNNFSARVSLSTFITKFDQHMDSLYANEAQKDIISFPLEQLLKTNTVLEKQAASIYTRSAFETFQGELIEALQHFAIKVQDGPYMKYCVERDGNPPTRHTVLYSVAEEKAWCECCRFAFSAIPCRHVLRVFVLAGVIMIPEPCTTKRWTKKAKTGPELIGLNAGNESGSANDMASRYNDLVHDAMKCAEKGAVSAGAFRFVKEVLRKVFMEIKGLGEKLNTNDMHSAAANR
;
A
#
# COMPACT_ATOMS: atom_id res chain seq x y z
N MET A 1 -10.68 -20.28 -14.64
CA MET A 1 -10.65 -19.15 -13.67
C MET A 1 -12.05 -18.74 -13.22
N GLN A 2 -12.85 -17.99 -14.00
CA GLN A 2 -14.16 -17.50 -13.52
C GLN A 2 -15.19 -18.62 -13.25
N SER A 3 -15.15 -19.70 -14.04
CA SER A 3 -15.97 -20.89 -13.81
C SER A 3 -15.55 -21.70 -12.57
N GLU A 4 -14.32 -21.49 -12.08
CA GLU A 4 -13.75 -22.23 -10.94
C GLU A 4 -13.84 -21.43 -9.64
N ASN A 5 -13.94 -20.10 -9.72
CA ASN A 5 -14.02 -19.20 -8.57
C ASN A 5 -14.99 -18.05 -8.88
N SER A 6 -16.16 -18.06 -8.23
CA SER A 6 -17.19 -17.02 -8.37
C SER A 6 -16.78 -15.64 -7.85
N GLY A 7 -15.71 -15.56 -7.04
CA GLY A 7 -15.11 -14.29 -6.63
C GLY A 7 -14.08 -13.72 -7.62
N PHE A 8 -13.75 -14.44 -8.70
CA PHE A 8 -12.89 -13.95 -9.77
C PHE A 8 -13.63 -12.98 -10.69
N PHE A 9 -13.05 -11.79 -10.87
CA PHE A 9 -13.57 -10.76 -11.76
C PHE A 9 -12.67 -10.66 -13.00
N CYS A 10 -13.28 -10.57 -14.18
CA CYS A 10 -12.59 -10.28 -15.42
C CYS A 10 -13.48 -9.44 -16.34
N SER A 11 -12.87 -8.45 -16.99
CA SER A 11 -13.51 -7.61 -17.98
C SER A 11 -12.55 -7.36 -19.14
N ILE A 12 -13.06 -7.38 -20.36
CA ILE A 12 -12.29 -7.23 -21.60
C ILE A 12 -12.92 -6.12 -22.42
N GLN A 13 -12.11 -5.14 -22.80
CA GLN A 13 -12.45 -4.12 -23.78
C GLN A 13 -12.00 -4.57 -25.16
N VAL A 14 -12.86 -4.40 -26.17
CA VAL A 14 -12.52 -4.65 -27.57
C VAL A 14 -12.58 -3.36 -28.37
N ASP A 15 -11.74 -3.26 -29.40
CA ASP A 15 -11.74 -2.14 -30.35
C ASP A 15 -12.85 -2.30 -31.41
N SER A 16 -12.92 -1.34 -32.34
CA SER A 16 -13.90 -1.35 -33.43
C SER A 16 -13.77 -2.54 -34.40
N LYS A 17 -12.69 -3.32 -34.31
CA LYS A 17 -12.43 -4.53 -35.12
C LYS A 17 -12.61 -5.81 -34.29
N ASN A 18 -13.22 -5.74 -33.11
CA ASN A 18 -13.38 -6.84 -32.16
C ASN A 18 -12.05 -7.45 -31.70
N CYS A 19 -10.95 -6.71 -31.80
CA CYS A 19 -9.67 -7.11 -31.24
C CYS A 19 -9.61 -6.65 -29.79
N VAL A 20 -9.07 -7.47 -28.88
CA VAL A 20 -8.84 -7.08 -27.48
C VAL A 20 -7.99 -5.82 -27.48
N SER A 21 -8.42 -4.81 -26.71
CA SER A 21 -7.70 -3.53 -26.50
C SER A 21 -7.15 -3.45 -25.09
N ASN A 22 -8.01 -3.66 -24.09
CA ASN A 22 -7.62 -3.69 -22.69
C ASN A 22 -8.30 -4.87 -21.99
N ALA A 23 -7.71 -5.34 -20.91
CA ALA A 23 -8.36 -6.31 -20.04
C ALA A 23 -8.00 -6.02 -18.59
N VAL A 24 -8.90 -6.32 -17.66
CA VAL A 24 -8.66 -6.25 -16.21
C VAL A 24 -9.12 -7.57 -15.61
N TRP A 25 -8.29 -8.17 -14.76
CA TRP A 25 -8.67 -9.35 -14.00
C TRP A 25 -8.19 -9.29 -12.56
N VAL A 26 -8.99 -9.85 -11.67
CA VAL A 26 -8.83 -9.78 -10.22
C VAL A 26 -9.30 -11.09 -9.61
N ASP A 27 -8.49 -11.69 -8.74
CA ASP A 27 -8.91 -12.87 -7.98
C ASP A 27 -9.68 -12.51 -6.69
N ALA A 28 -10.37 -13.47 -6.10
CA ALA A 28 -11.17 -13.25 -4.89
C ALA A 28 -10.34 -12.81 -3.66
N ARG A 29 -9.11 -13.34 -3.52
CA ARG A 29 -8.19 -12.97 -2.42
C ARG A 29 -7.66 -11.56 -2.59
N ALA A 30 -7.43 -11.11 -3.81
CA ALA A 30 -7.01 -9.76 -4.13
C ALA A 30 -8.09 -8.73 -3.73
N ARG A 31 -9.37 -9.03 -4.01
CA ARG A 31 -10.51 -8.19 -3.57
C ARG A 31 -10.62 -8.13 -2.05
N MET A 32 -10.49 -9.26 -1.36
CA MET A 32 -10.45 -9.28 0.11
C MET A 32 -9.24 -8.53 0.67
N ALA A 33 -8.05 -8.73 0.11
CA ALA A 33 -6.86 -8.04 0.57
C ALA A 33 -6.97 -6.52 0.38
N TYR A 34 -7.71 -6.07 -0.65
CA TYR A 34 -7.99 -4.67 -0.87
C TYR A 34 -8.78 -4.02 0.28
N THR A 35 -9.77 -4.71 0.88
CA THR A 35 -10.56 -4.14 1.99
C THR A 35 -9.71 -3.83 3.23
N TYR A 36 -8.59 -4.55 3.40
CA TYR A 36 -7.62 -4.30 4.46
C TYR A 36 -6.51 -3.33 4.07
N PHE A 37 -6.03 -3.39 2.82
CA PHE A 37 -4.75 -2.80 2.44
C PHE A 37 -4.78 -1.86 1.22
N GLY A 38 -5.97 -1.59 0.67
CA GLY A 38 -6.20 -0.77 -0.52
C GLY A 38 -6.24 0.74 -0.31
N ASP A 39 -6.00 1.22 0.91
CA ASP A 39 -5.76 2.64 1.23
C ASP A 39 -4.57 3.25 0.46
N ALA A 40 -3.54 2.46 0.11
CA ALA A 40 -2.40 2.90 -0.69
C ALA A 40 -2.12 1.93 -1.84
N VAL A 41 -2.32 2.41 -3.07
CA VAL A 41 -2.23 1.59 -4.29
C VAL A 41 -1.15 2.12 -5.23
N TYR A 42 -0.44 1.19 -5.86
CA TYR A 42 0.57 1.42 -6.87
C TYR A 42 0.11 0.76 -8.16
N PHE A 43 0.02 1.54 -9.22
CA PHE A 43 -0.21 1.03 -10.57
C PHE A 43 1.13 0.97 -11.31
N ASP A 44 1.63 -0.25 -11.48
CA ASP A 44 2.94 -0.51 -12.05
C ASP A 44 2.84 -0.97 -13.50
N THR A 45 3.42 -0.19 -14.43
CA THR A 45 3.47 -0.51 -15.87
C THR A 45 4.81 -1.11 -16.32
N THR A 46 5.68 -1.52 -15.39
CA THR A 46 7.05 -2.04 -15.65
C THR A 46 7.12 -3.15 -16.68
N TYR A 47 6.05 -3.92 -16.84
CA TYR A 47 5.99 -5.06 -17.75
C TYR A 47 5.82 -4.63 -19.23
N SER A 48 5.42 -3.38 -19.49
CA SER A 48 5.12 -2.85 -20.84
C SER A 48 6.27 -2.10 -21.53
N GLN A 49 7.52 -2.17 -21.02
CA GLN A 49 8.60 -1.27 -21.45
C GLN A 49 9.36 -1.65 -22.71
N ASN A 50 9.26 -2.89 -23.19
CA ASN A 50 9.94 -3.31 -24.42
C ASN A 50 8.89 -3.71 -25.45
N GLU A 51 9.10 -3.35 -26.72
CA GLU A 51 8.23 -3.71 -27.86
C GLU A 51 8.02 -5.23 -28.03
N ASN A 52 8.86 -6.04 -27.38
CA ASN A 52 8.81 -7.50 -27.40
C ASN A 52 8.15 -8.13 -26.16
N MET A 53 7.63 -7.33 -25.22
CA MET A 53 7.07 -7.81 -23.94
C MET A 53 5.56 -7.59 -23.87
N LEU A 54 4.88 -8.51 -23.19
CA LEU A 54 3.43 -8.45 -22.96
C LEU A 54 3.11 -7.19 -22.14
N PRO A 55 2.17 -6.31 -22.58
CA PRO A 55 1.99 -5.02 -21.96
C PRO A 55 1.05 -5.12 -20.75
N VAL A 56 1.49 -5.86 -19.74
CA VAL A 56 0.76 -6.05 -18.49
C VAL A 56 1.06 -4.90 -17.53
N ALA A 57 0.12 -4.60 -16.67
CA ALA A 57 0.29 -3.78 -15.49
C ALA A 57 -0.32 -4.49 -14.28
N ALA A 58 0.12 -4.12 -13.10
CA ALA A 58 -0.42 -4.64 -11.85
C ALA A 58 -0.84 -3.49 -10.93
N PHE A 59 -1.98 -3.67 -10.27
CA PHE A 59 -2.38 -2.90 -9.11
C PHE A 59 -1.80 -3.61 -7.89
N THR A 60 -0.99 -2.90 -7.13
CA THR A 60 -0.28 -3.46 -5.98
C THR A 60 -0.39 -2.55 -4.78
N GLY A 61 -0.22 -3.10 -3.59
CA GLY A 61 -0.10 -2.36 -2.34
C GLY A 61 0.87 -3.09 -1.42
N VAL A 62 0.77 -2.81 -0.13
CA VAL A 62 1.55 -3.53 0.89
C VAL A 62 0.66 -4.01 2.02
N ASN A 63 0.86 -5.24 2.51
CA ASN A 63 0.16 -5.72 3.69
C ASN A 63 0.77 -5.16 4.98
N HIS A 64 0.22 -5.56 6.12
CA HIS A 64 0.67 -5.21 7.48
C HIS A 64 2.10 -5.69 7.82
N HIS A 65 2.71 -6.58 7.02
CA HIS A 65 4.12 -6.96 7.14
C HIS A 65 5.06 -6.12 6.26
N GLY A 66 4.51 -5.20 5.47
CA GLY A 66 5.27 -4.41 4.49
C GLY A 66 5.62 -5.17 3.21
N ASP A 67 5.01 -6.33 2.97
CA ASP A 67 5.20 -7.11 1.75
C ASP A 67 4.22 -6.70 0.67
N THR A 68 4.63 -6.88 -0.59
CA THR A 68 3.80 -6.60 -1.77
C THR A 68 2.54 -7.46 -1.76
N VAL A 69 1.39 -6.80 -1.94
CA VAL A 69 0.09 -7.41 -2.23
C VAL A 69 -0.31 -7.01 -3.64
N VAL A 70 -0.92 -7.92 -4.39
CA VAL A 70 -1.46 -7.61 -5.71
C VAL A 70 -2.99 -7.55 -5.60
N PHE A 71 -3.56 -6.42 -6.01
CA PHE A 71 -5.01 -6.17 -6.04
C PHE A 71 -5.64 -6.44 -7.41
N GLY A 72 -4.85 -6.83 -8.39
CA GLY A 72 -5.35 -7.12 -9.74
C GLY A 72 -4.33 -6.78 -10.81
N CYS A 73 -4.64 -7.19 -12.03
CA CYS A 73 -3.80 -6.97 -13.19
C CYS A 73 -4.60 -6.40 -14.35
N ALA A 74 -3.88 -5.75 -15.26
CA ALA A 74 -4.44 -5.21 -16.47
C ALA A 74 -3.53 -5.51 -17.67
N LEU A 75 -4.13 -5.67 -18.85
CA LEU A 75 -3.46 -5.65 -20.13
C LEU A 75 -3.74 -4.31 -20.80
N ILE A 76 -2.68 -3.62 -21.25
CA ILE A 76 -2.74 -2.24 -21.74
C ILE A 76 -2.14 -2.15 -23.15
N LEU A 77 -2.94 -2.08 -24.19
CA LEU A 77 -2.38 -2.03 -25.55
C LEU A 77 -1.94 -0.63 -25.98
N ASP A 78 -2.58 0.42 -25.49
CA ASP A 78 -2.22 1.81 -25.78
C ASP A 78 -2.21 2.67 -24.51
N ARG A 79 -1.26 3.62 -24.45
CA ARG A 79 -1.02 4.47 -23.26
C ARG A 79 -1.79 5.78 -23.32
N THR A 80 -3.06 5.71 -23.72
CA THR A 80 -3.95 6.87 -23.85
C THR A 80 -4.73 7.12 -22.56
N GLU A 81 -5.26 8.33 -22.39
CA GLU A 81 -6.17 8.64 -21.28
C GLU A 81 -7.38 7.71 -21.26
N SER A 82 -7.98 7.45 -22.43
CA SER A 82 -9.17 6.60 -22.55
C SER A 82 -8.92 5.17 -22.05
N SER A 83 -7.78 4.58 -22.42
CA SER A 83 -7.44 3.21 -22.01
C SER A 83 -7.12 3.11 -20.52
N TYR A 84 -6.34 4.06 -19.99
CA TYR A 84 -6.11 4.11 -18.53
C TYR A 84 -7.40 4.39 -17.76
N GLY A 85 -8.26 5.28 -18.27
CA GLY A 85 -9.56 5.58 -17.66
C GLY A 85 -10.44 4.35 -17.58
N TRP A 86 -10.58 3.60 -18.68
CA TRP A 86 -11.34 2.34 -18.68
C TRP A 86 -10.76 1.31 -17.71
N ILE A 87 -9.42 1.14 -17.70
CA ILE A 87 -8.74 0.20 -16.78
C ILE A 87 -9.00 0.58 -15.32
N PHE A 88 -8.86 1.87 -14.97
CA PHE A 88 -9.05 2.36 -13.61
C PHE A 88 -10.51 2.27 -13.16
N GLU A 89 -11.48 2.65 -14.01
CA GLU A 89 -12.91 2.54 -13.71
C GLU A 89 -13.32 1.08 -13.54
N THR A 90 -12.82 0.20 -14.40
CA THR A 90 -13.12 -1.25 -14.36
C THR A 90 -12.52 -1.91 -13.12
N TRP A 91 -11.26 -1.60 -12.81
CA TRP A 91 -10.62 -2.11 -11.59
C TRP A 91 -11.31 -1.58 -10.33
N LEU A 92 -11.68 -0.30 -10.29
CA LEU A 92 -12.41 0.29 -9.16
C LEU A 92 -13.79 -0.37 -8.98
N ALA A 93 -14.50 -0.70 -10.06
CA ALA A 93 -15.74 -1.46 -10.00
C ALA A 93 -15.54 -2.87 -9.43
N ALA A 94 -14.42 -3.54 -9.76
CA ALA A 94 -14.05 -4.82 -9.18
C ALA A 94 -13.73 -4.73 -7.67
N MET A 95 -13.33 -3.55 -7.20
CA MET A 95 -13.06 -3.24 -5.79
C MET A 95 -14.28 -2.65 -5.06
N ASP A 96 -15.50 -2.96 -5.52
CA ASP A 96 -16.76 -2.48 -4.93
C ASP A 96 -16.83 -0.95 -4.84
N ARG A 97 -16.17 -0.24 -5.76
CA ARG A 97 -16.07 1.23 -5.83
C ARG A 97 -15.41 1.89 -4.61
N LEU A 98 -14.70 1.11 -3.79
CA LEU A 98 -13.94 1.63 -2.66
C LEU A 98 -12.69 2.35 -3.18
N LEU A 99 -12.65 3.68 -3.02
CA LEU A 99 -11.54 4.52 -3.48
C LEU A 99 -10.30 4.34 -2.60
N PRO A 100 -9.09 4.27 -3.18
CA PRO A 100 -7.86 4.32 -2.40
C PRO A 100 -7.66 5.71 -1.80
N PHE A 101 -6.95 5.81 -0.67
CA PHE A 101 -6.57 7.12 -0.13
C PHE A 101 -5.43 7.75 -0.95
N SER A 102 -4.46 6.93 -1.37
CA SER A 102 -3.37 7.35 -2.23
C SER A 102 -3.14 6.44 -3.43
N PHE A 103 -2.68 7.05 -4.52
CA PHE A 103 -2.45 6.35 -5.78
C PHE A 103 -1.08 6.74 -6.35
N THR A 104 -0.23 5.74 -6.57
CA THR A 104 1.12 5.91 -7.10
C THR A 104 1.20 5.35 -8.50
N THR A 105 1.67 6.15 -9.47
CA THR A 105 1.80 5.71 -10.86
C THR A 105 3.18 6.02 -11.43
N ASP A 106 3.51 5.44 -12.58
CA ASP A 106 4.61 5.96 -13.39
C ASP A 106 4.28 7.36 -13.96
N GLU A 107 5.27 8.05 -14.53
CA GLU A 107 5.06 9.35 -15.19
C GLU A 107 4.47 9.16 -16.60
N GLY A 108 3.36 9.83 -16.92
CA GLY A 108 2.78 9.86 -18.26
C GLY A 108 1.53 10.73 -18.35
N LYS A 109 1.38 11.48 -19.45
CA LYS A 109 0.27 12.43 -19.64
C LYS A 109 -1.11 11.74 -19.60
N GLY A 110 -1.28 10.66 -20.36
CA GLY A 110 -2.54 9.89 -20.37
C GLY A 110 -2.89 9.30 -19.01
N MET A 111 -1.88 8.79 -18.29
CA MET A 111 -2.07 8.26 -16.94
C MET A 111 -2.44 9.34 -15.93
N ALA A 112 -1.77 10.50 -15.97
CA ALA A 112 -2.10 11.62 -15.09
C ALA A 112 -3.53 12.15 -15.33
N ALA A 113 -3.95 12.26 -16.59
CA ALA A 113 -5.31 12.67 -16.95
C ALA A 113 -6.36 11.65 -16.48
N ALA A 114 -6.11 10.35 -16.71
CA ALA A 114 -7.00 9.29 -16.25
C ALA A 114 -7.11 9.22 -14.72
N VAL A 115 -6.00 9.38 -13.98
CA VAL A 115 -6.04 9.46 -12.51
C VAL A 115 -6.86 10.66 -12.05
N ALA A 116 -6.64 11.85 -12.63
CA ALA A 116 -7.40 13.03 -12.27
C ALA A 116 -8.91 12.87 -12.52
N LYS A 117 -9.29 12.11 -13.56
CA LYS A 117 -10.68 11.83 -13.91
C LYS A 117 -11.33 10.80 -12.99
N VAL A 118 -10.66 9.67 -12.76
CA VAL A 118 -11.25 8.51 -12.05
C VAL A 118 -11.06 8.60 -10.54
N PHE A 119 -9.99 9.24 -10.09
CA PHE A 119 -9.57 9.32 -8.69
C PHE A 119 -9.35 10.78 -8.23
N PRO A 120 -10.34 11.70 -8.40
CA PRO A 120 -10.13 13.13 -8.16
C PRO A 120 -9.81 13.48 -6.69
N GLN A 121 -10.20 12.62 -5.74
CA GLN A 121 -9.98 12.81 -4.31
C GLN A 121 -8.75 12.06 -3.77
N CYS A 122 -8.09 11.26 -4.61
CA CYS A 122 -6.94 10.47 -4.18
C CYS A 122 -5.66 11.29 -4.22
N PHE A 123 -4.77 11.09 -3.25
CA PHE A 123 -3.43 11.67 -3.30
C PHE A 123 -2.59 10.98 -4.38
N HIS A 124 -2.46 11.64 -5.53
CA HIS A 124 -1.66 11.14 -6.65
C HIS A 124 -0.19 11.51 -6.50
N ARG A 125 0.68 10.51 -6.57
CA ARG A 125 2.14 10.70 -6.65
C ARG A 125 2.76 9.86 -7.76
N LEU A 126 3.99 10.22 -8.13
CA LEU A 126 4.77 9.49 -9.11
C LEU A 126 5.74 8.53 -8.43
N CYS A 127 5.95 7.38 -9.08
CA CYS A 127 6.87 6.36 -8.62
C CYS A 127 8.31 6.88 -8.67
N ARG A 128 8.84 7.22 -7.50
CA ARG A 128 10.22 7.69 -7.30
C ARG A 128 11.27 6.75 -7.87
N TRP A 129 11.06 5.43 -7.78
CA TRP A 129 11.98 4.46 -8.38
C TRP A 129 12.06 4.60 -9.89
N ARG A 130 10.93 4.87 -10.58
CA ARG A 130 10.95 5.14 -12.02
C ARG A 130 11.69 6.40 -12.35
N ILE A 131 11.47 7.46 -11.59
CA ILE A 131 12.17 8.72 -11.79
C ILE A 131 13.68 8.49 -11.68
N LEU A 132 14.15 7.84 -10.60
CA LEU A 132 15.57 7.49 -10.43
C LEU A 132 16.10 6.58 -11.55
N SER A 133 15.30 5.62 -12.02
CA SER A 133 15.65 4.75 -13.14
C SER A 133 15.78 5.53 -14.46
N ARG A 134 14.90 6.51 -14.70
CA ARG A 134 14.97 7.43 -15.84
C ARG A 134 16.17 8.36 -15.73
N CYS A 135 16.48 8.88 -14.54
CA CYS A 135 17.71 9.66 -14.29
C CYS A 135 18.93 8.85 -14.72
N LYS A 136 19.02 7.58 -14.28
CA LYS A 136 20.12 6.69 -14.67
C LYS A 136 20.24 6.50 -16.19
N LYS A 137 19.12 6.37 -16.90
CA LYS A 137 19.11 6.23 -18.37
C LYS A 137 19.48 7.53 -19.09
N LYS A 138 18.89 8.66 -18.70
CA LYS A 138 19.09 9.97 -19.36
C LYS A 138 20.44 10.59 -19.06
N LEU A 139 20.97 10.38 -17.86
CA LEU A 139 22.23 10.96 -17.40
C LEU A 139 23.37 9.94 -17.42
N THR A 140 23.32 8.94 -18.31
CA THR A 140 24.29 7.84 -18.36
C THR A 140 25.74 8.34 -18.37
N ASP A 141 26.02 9.39 -19.12
CA ASP A 141 27.35 9.99 -19.20
C ASP A 141 27.81 10.59 -17.87
N VAL A 142 26.90 11.26 -17.14
CA VAL A 142 27.18 11.86 -15.83
C VAL A 142 27.42 10.78 -14.78
N TYR A 143 26.60 9.73 -14.78
CA TYR A 143 26.80 8.56 -13.91
C TYR A 143 28.15 7.87 -14.14
N THR A 144 28.63 7.86 -15.40
CA THR A 144 29.90 7.25 -15.77
C THR A 144 31.09 8.16 -15.42
N ARG A 145 30.95 9.47 -15.65
CA ARG A 145 31.98 10.48 -15.36
C ARG A 145 32.15 10.75 -13.86
N PHE A 146 31.07 10.67 -13.08
CA PHE A 146 31.05 11.04 -11.67
C PHE A 146 30.47 9.91 -10.80
N PRO A 147 31.33 9.02 -10.26
CA PRO A 147 30.87 7.88 -9.45
C PRO A 147 30.02 8.26 -8.23
N GLY A 148 30.28 9.42 -7.61
CA GLY A 148 29.53 9.92 -6.44
C GLY A 148 28.14 10.49 -6.76
N PHE A 149 27.81 10.74 -8.03
CA PHE A 149 26.54 11.35 -8.42
C PHE A 149 25.33 10.55 -7.95
N HIS A 150 25.40 9.21 -8.06
CA HIS A 150 24.29 8.35 -7.69
C HIS A 150 23.89 8.51 -6.21
N ASP A 151 24.88 8.47 -5.32
CA ASP A 151 24.66 8.51 -3.88
C ASP A 151 24.25 9.91 -3.44
N GLU A 152 24.83 10.96 -4.03
CA GLU A 152 24.43 12.34 -3.77
C GLU A 152 22.99 12.62 -4.22
N LEU A 153 22.60 12.19 -5.41
CA LEU A 153 21.23 12.30 -5.90
C LEU A 153 20.24 11.54 -5.02
N LYS A 154 20.59 10.30 -4.64
CA LYS A 154 19.76 9.47 -3.76
C LYS A 154 19.61 10.09 -2.37
N ARG A 155 20.68 10.69 -1.83
CA ARG A 155 20.67 11.39 -0.54
C ARG A 155 19.86 12.68 -0.61
N CYS A 156 19.98 13.46 -1.68
CA CYS A 156 19.16 14.65 -1.90
C CYS A 156 17.67 14.30 -1.92
N ILE A 157 17.27 13.26 -2.65
CA ILE A 157 15.84 12.91 -2.78
C ILE A 157 15.29 12.29 -1.48
N ASN A 158 16.06 11.45 -0.80
CA ASN A 158 15.53 10.62 0.30
C ASN A 158 15.90 11.09 1.71
N GLY A 159 16.93 11.92 1.83
CA GLY A 159 17.50 12.36 3.11
C GLY A 159 17.20 13.82 3.45
N CYS A 160 16.40 14.50 2.63
CA CYS A 160 15.94 15.86 2.96
C CYS A 160 14.58 15.80 3.64
N ASP A 161 14.53 16.24 4.90
CA ASP A 161 13.30 16.23 5.70
C ASP A 161 12.43 17.47 5.47
N THR A 162 12.95 18.52 4.83
CA THR A 162 12.23 19.77 4.55
C THR A 162 12.42 20.24 3.11
N VAL A 163 11.41 20.97 2.61
CA VAL A 163 11.42 21.57 1.26
C VAL A 163 12.65 22.47 1.02
N PRO A 164 13.01 23.42 1.90
CA PRO A 164 14.17 24.28 1.68
C PRO A 164 15.49 23.52 1.60
N VAL A 165 15.65 22.48 2.43
CA VAL A 165 16.84 21.62 2.43
C VAL A 165 16.94 20.86 1.11
N PHE A 166 15.82 20.31 0.61
CA PHE A 166 15.78 19.67 -0.69
C PHE A 166 16.15 20.63 -1.82
N ASP A 167 15.52 21.81 -1.89
CA ASP A 167 15.76 22.77 -2.98
C ASP A 167 17.22 23.23 -3.03
N MET A 168 17.83 23.44 -1.86
CA MET A 168 19.25 23.77 -1.73
C MET A 168 20.15 22.63 -2.24
N PHE A 169 19.94 21.39 -1.77
CA PHE A 169 20.76 20.25 -2.21
C PHE A 169 20.55 19.92 -3.69
N TRP A 170 19.33 20.04 -4.19
CA TRP A 170 19.01 19.85 -5.60
C TRP A 170 19.76 20.86 -6.46
N GLY A 171 19.70 22.15 -6.13
CA GLY A 171 20.47 23.20 -6.81
C GLY A 171 21.97 22.95 -6.78
N SER A 172 22.51 22.57 -5.62
CA SER A 172 23.93 22.24 -5.46
C SER A 172 24.38 21.06 -6.34
N ILE A 173 23.56 20.02 -6.45
CA ILE A 173 23.82 18.90 -7.37
C ILE A 173 23.81 19.40 -8.82
N LEU A 174 22.84 20.21 -9.21
CA LEU A 174 22.79 20.73 -10.57
C LEU A 174 24.02 21.59 -10.92
N ASP A 175 24.48 22.42 -10.00
CA ASP A 175 25.69 23.23 -10.16
C ASP A 175 26.94 22.37 -10.28
N LYS A 176 27.12 21.44 -9.33
CA LYS A 176 28.32 20.60 -9.22
C LYS A 176 28.55 19.74 -10.46
N TYR A 177 27.48 19.26 -11.09
CA TYR A 177 27.55 18.35 -12.22
C TYR A 177 27.25 19.02 -13.57
N GLY A 178 27.05 20.35 -13.61
CA GLY A 178 26.81 21.10 -14.85
C GLY A 178 25.48 20.75 -15.52
N LEU A 179 24.42 20.58 -14.72
CA LEU A 179 23.11 20.06 -15.15
C LEU A 179 22.01 21.13 -15.20
N ARG A 180 22.33 22.41 -14.96
CA ARG A 180 21.34 23.49 -14.90
C ARG A 180 20.53 23.65 -16.18
N ASP A 181 21.15 23.45 -17.33
CA ASP A 181 20.54 23.65 -18.65
C ASP A 181 19.82 22.40 -19.19
N ASP A 182 19.80 21.30 -18.42
CA ASP A 182 19.07 20.10 -18.82
C ASP A 182 17.56 20.32 -18.69
N THR A 183 16.90 20.50 -19.84
CA THR A 183 15.46 20.78 -19.93
C THR A 183 14.59 19.69 -19.32
N TRP A 184 15.06 18.44 -19.32
CA TRP A 184 14.32 17.35 -18.71
C TRP A 184 14.37 17.43 -17.18
N LEU A 185 15.53 17.71 -16.58
CA LEU A 185 15.67 17.92 -15.15
C LEU A 185 14.89 19.15 -14.66
N GLN A 186 14.84 20.21 -15.47
CA GLN A 186 13.96 21.37 -15.21
C GLN A 186 12.49 20.94 -15.14
N SER A 187 12.00 20.23 -16.16
CA SER A 187 10.61 19.72 -16.18
C SER A 187 10.31 18.75 -15.02
N LEU A 188 11.29 17.94 -14.63
CA LEU A 188 11.17 17.02 -13.50
C LEU A 188 11.07 17.78 -12.16
N TYR A 189 11.80 18.88 -12.03
CA TYR A 189 11.75 19.76 -10.86
C TYR A 189 10.43 20.52 -10.76
N GLU A 190 9.80 20.92 -11.87
CA GLU A 190 8.47 21.54 -11.87
C GLU A 190 7.41 20.64 -11.21
N ILE A 191 7.51 19.32 -11.42
CA ILE A 191 6.60 18.32 -10.84
C ILE A 191 7.09 17.72 -9.52
N ARG A 192 8.10 18.31 -8.85
CA ARG A 192 8.70 17.80 -7.59
C ARG A 192 7.71 17.50 -6.47
N HIS A 193 6.63 18.27 -6.40
CA HIS A 193 5.55 18.09 -5.44
C HIS A 193 4.83 16.73 -5.57
N LYS A 194 4.98 16.02 -6.70
CA LYS A 194 4.41 14.69 -6.91
C LYS A 194 5.36 13.53 -6.61
N TRP A 195 6.65 13.76 -6.33
CA TRP A 195 7.60 12.64 -6.22
C TRP A 195 8.70 12.79 -5.18
N VAL A 196 8.94 14.01 -4.69
CA VAL A 196 9.93 14.28 -3.66
C VAL A 196 9.28 14.10 -2.28
N PRO A 197 9.81 13.21 -1.41
CA PRO A 197 9.25 12.97 -0.08
C PRO A 197 9.04 14.24 0.75
N ALA A 198 9.99 15.19 0.71
CA ALA A 198 9.89 16.46 1.42
C ALA A 198 8.63 17.29 1.07
N TYR A 199 8.05 17.09 -0.12
CA TYR A 199 6.82 17.75 -0.56
C TYR A 199 5.56 16.90 -0.36
N LEU A 200 5.70 15.60 -0.09
CA LEU A 200 4.60 14.63 0.03
C LEU A 200 4.20 14.37 1.49
N THR A 201 4.57 15.28 2.38
CA THR A 201 4.52 15.12 3.83
C THR A 201 3.10 15.04 4.40
N SER A 202 2.07 15.53 3.70
CA SER A 202 0.70 15.56 4.23
C SER A 202 -0.11 14.28 3.99
N SER A 203 0.45 13.25 3.36
CA SER A 203 -0.34 12.15 2.80
C SER A 203 0.27 10.77 3.08
N PHE A 204 -0.60 9.81 3.35
CA PHE A 204 -0.27 8.42 3.60
C PHE A 204 -0.07 7.61 2.32
N PHE A 205 1.04 6.87 2.24
CA PHE A 205 1.39 6.04 1.09
C PHE A 205 1.86 4.62 1.46
N ALA A 206 1.60 4.20 2.71
CA ALA A 206 1.93 2.89 3.24
C ALA A 206 3.41 2.47 3.11
N GLU A 207 4.35 3.39 3.29
CA GLU A 207 5.78 3.05 3.27
C GLU A 207 6.35 2.94 4.69
N LEU A 208 6.71 1.73 5.12
CA LEU A 208 7.38 1.51 6.42
C LEU A 208 8.72 2.26 6.50
N SER A 209 9.42 2.44 5.39
CA SER A 209 10.62 3.28 5.34
C SER A 209 10.75 4.00 4.02
N LEU A 210 11.20 5.26 4.09
CA LEU A 210 11.53 6.11 2.95
C LEU A 210 12.60 5.49 2.05
N THR A 211 13.43 4.58 2.56
CA THR A 211 14.49 3.89 1.80
C THR A 211 14.08 2.48 1.38
N HIS A 212 13.00 1.94 1.95
CA HIS A 212 12.58 0.58 1.68
C HIS A 212 11.99 0.51 0.27
N ARG A 213 12.61 -0.35 -0.53
CA ARG A 213 12.07 -0.73 -1.82
C ARG A 213 10.78 -1.49 -1.54
N VAL A 214 9.64 -1.02 -2.01
CA VAL A 214 8.61 -1.98 -2.41
C VAL A 214 9.27 -2.76 -3.53
N GLU A 215 9.84 -3.94 -3.20
CA GLU A 215 10.28 -4.89 -4.19
C GLU A 215 9.03 -5.26 -4.97
N THR A 216 8.80 -4.52 -6.04
CA THR A 216 7.64 -4.64 -6.88
C THR A 216 7.66 -6.05 -7.48
N VAL A 217 6.51 -6.48 -7.97
CA VAL A 217 6.35 -7.58 -8.94
C VAL A 217 7.38 -7.47 -10.10
N SER A 218 8.02 -6.31 -10.30
CA SER A 218 9.22 -6.07 -11.10
C SER A 218 10.39 -7.03 -10.87
N ARG A 219 10.69 -7.48 -9.63
CA ARG A 219 11.77 -8.46 -9.37
C ARG A 219 11.38 -9.87 -9.81
N PHE A 220 10.18 -10.31 -9.45
CA PHE A 220 9.61 -11.57 -9.93
C PHE A 220 9.63 -11.59 -11.46
N HIS A 221 9.20 -10.51 -12.10
CA HIS A 221 9.10 -10.49 -13.54
C HIS A 221 10.46 -10.46 -14.24
N ARG A 222 11.42 -9.62 -13.79
CA ARG A 222 12.78 -9.62 -14.34
C ARG A 222 13.45 -10.99 -14.27
N ASN A 223 13.17 -11.76 -13.22
CA ASN A 223 13.75 -13.08 -13.02
C ASN A 223 13.04 -14.19 -13.81
N ASN A 224 11.75 -14.01 -14.15
CA ASN A 224 10.93 -15.06 -14.76
C ASN A 224 10.56 -14.81 -16.24
N PHE A 225 10.74 -13.58 -16.73
CA PHE A 225 10.30 -13.15 -18.06
C PHE A 225 11.30 -12.16 -18.67
N SER A 226 12.25 -12.69 -19.45
CA SER A 226 13.23 -11.93 -20.24
C SER A 226 13.05 -12.08 -21.75
N ALA A 227 12.05 -12.85 -22.20
CA ALA A 227 11.80 -13.21 -23.60
C ALA A 227 10.30 -13.21 -23.93
N ARG A 228 9.94 -13.43 -25.22
CA ARG A 228 8.55 -13.61 -25.68
C ARG A 228 7.92 -14.84 -25.00
N VAL A 229 7.27 -14.62 -23.87
CA VAL A 229 6.46 -15.63 -23.18
C VAL A 229 5.02 -15.49 -23.65
N SER A 230 4.35 -16.61 -23.93
CA SER A 230 2.93 -16.57 -24.29
C SER A 230 2.10 -16.04 -23.14
N LEU A 231 0.94 -15.42 -23.44
CA LEU A 231 0.01 -14.96 -22.43
C LEU A 231 -0.42 -16.08 -21.47
N SER A 232 -0.60 -17.30 -21.97
CA SER A 232 -0.96 -18.46 -21.15
C SER A 232 0.13 -18.82 -20.14
N THR A 233 1.39 -18.88 -20.56
CA THR A 233 2.52 -19.15 -19.66
C THR A 233 2.72 -18.01 -18.67
N PHE A 234 2.47 -16.76 -19.07
CA PHE A 234 2.47 -15.63 -18.17
C PHE A 234 1.42 -15.80 -17.05
N ILE A 235 0.17 -16.06 -17.41
CA ILE A 235 -0.93 -16.24 -16.45
C ILE A 235 -0.60 -17.36 -15.46
N THR A 236 -0.16 -18.54 -15.93
CA THR A 236 0.17 -19.67 -15.04
C THR A 236 1.29 -19.34 -14.06
N LYS A 237 2.39 -18.72 -14.52
CA LYS A 237 3.49 -18.32 -13.63
C LYS A 237 3.05 -17.21 -12.68
N PHE A 238 2.19 -16.31 -13.13
CA PHE A 238 1.64 -15.23 -12.32
C PHE A 238 0.77 -15.79 -11.20
N ASP A 239 -0.14 -16.73 -11.49
CA ASP A 239 -0.97 -17.40 -10.47
C ASP A 239 -0.11 -18.12 -9.42
N GLN A 240 0.94 -18.82 -9.84
CA GLN A 240 1.90 -19.45 -8.92
C GLN A 240 2.61 -18.43 -8.02
N HIS A 241 2.92 -17.25 -8.56
CA HIS A 241 3.53 -16.17 -7.79
C HIS A 241 2.55 -15.59 -6.77
N MET A 242 1.30 -15.36 -7.17
CA MET A 242 0.22 -14.92 -6.29
C MET A 242 0.04 -15.88 -5.11
N ASP A 243 -0.04 -17.19 -5.38
CA ASP A 243 -0.12 -18.21 -4.34
C ASP A 243 1.10 -18.20 -3.40
N SER A 244 2.30 -17.97 -3.94
CA SER A 244 3.50 -17.79 -3.11
C SER A 244 3.42 -16.55 -2.21
N LEU A 245 2.90 -15.42 -2.70
CA LEU A 245 2.72 -14.21 -1.90
C LEU A 245 1.75 -14.47 -0.74
N TYR A 246 0.60 -15.09 -1.03
CA TYR A 246 -0.39 -15.44 -0.01
C TYR A 246 0.14 -16.43 1.04
N ALA A 247 0.87 -17.47 0.60
CA ALA A 247 1.49 -18.43 1.51
C ALA A 247 2.55 -17.78 2.42
N ASN A 248 3.37 -16.89 1.85
CA ASN A 248 4.38 -16.16 2.61
C ASN A 248 3.76 -15.23 3.67
N GLU A 249 2.67 -14.53 3.32
CA GLU A 249 1.93 -13.70 4.27
C GLU A 249 1.34 -14.55 5.41
N ALA A 250 0.67 -15.66 5.09
CA ALA A 250 0.10 -16.56 6.10
C ALA A 250 1.19 -17.12 7.04
N GLN A 251 2.36 -17.47 6.50
CA GLN A 251 3.49 -17.92 7.31
C GLN A 251 3.98 -16.80 8.25
N LYS A 252 4.05 -15.56 7.79
CA LYS A 252 4.43 -14.40 8.63
C LYS A 252 3.37 -14.08 9.69
N ASP A 253 2.08 -14.27 9.39
CA ASP A 253 1.00 -14.14 10.37
C ASP A 253 1.16 -15.16 11.51
N ILE A 254 1.49 -16.42 11.18
CA ILE A 254 1.75 -17.47 12.18
C ILE A 254 2.97 -17.13 13.03
N ILE A 255 4.09 -16.74 12.42
CA ILE A 255 5.35 -16.44 13.14
C ILE A 255 5.21 -15.19 14.02
N SER A 256 4.35 -14.24 13.65
CA SER A 256 4.18 -12.97 14.38
C SER A 256 3.54 -13.12 15.77
N PHE A 257 2.92 -14.26 16.07
CA PHE A 257 2.28 -14.60 17.33
C PHE A 257 2.86 -15.90 17.91
N PRO A 258 4.16 -15.98 18.26
CA PRO A 258 4.57 -15.87 19.66
C PRO A 258 6.08 -15.55 19.89
N LEU A 259 6.83 -15.13 18.86
CA LEU A 259 8.29 -14.99 19.01
C LEU A 259 8.64 -13.82 19.95
N GLU A 260 9.46 -14.06 20.98
CA GLU A 260 10.10 -13.00 21.75
C GLU A 260 10.95 -12.14 20.79
N GLN A 261 10.39 -11.01 20.36
CA GLN A 261 11.13 -10.05 19.56
C GLN A 261 12.25 -9.46 20.42
N LEU A 262 13.47 -9.45 19.90
CA LEU A 262 14.62 -8.93 20.63
C LEU A 262 14.43 -7.44 20.92
N LEU A 263 14.31 -7.09 22.19
CA LEU A 263 14.24 -5.71 22.67
C LEU A 263 15.65 -5.10 22.74
N LYS A 264 15.81 -3.85 22.31
CA LYS A 264 17.09 -3.12 22.31
C LYS A 264 17.17 -2.07 23.41
N THR A 265 16.04 -1.47 23.79
CA THR A 265 15.96 -0.47 24.87
C THR A 265 15.36 -1.04 26.16
N ASN A 266 14.60 -2.15 26.04
CA ASN A 266 13.86 -2.81 27.12
C ASN A 266 12.84 -1.91 27.84
N THR A 267 12.42 -0.81 27.19
CA THR A 267 11.42 0.12 27.70
C THR A 267 10.01 -0.47 27.61
N VAL A 268 9.08 0.05 28.44
CA VAL A 268 7.67 -0.36 28.39
C VAL A 268 7.04 -0.05 27.03
N LEU A 269 7.38 1.10 26.47
CA LEU A 269 6.97 1.56 25.14
C LEU A 269 7.42 0.59 24.03
N GLU A 270 8.66 0.07 24.10
CA GLU A 270 9.14 -0.95 23.17
C GLU A 270 8.42 -2.29 23.34
N LYS A 271 8.18 -2.73 24.58
CA LYS A 271 7.44 -3.98 24.88
C LYS A 271 6.01 -3.93 24.35
N GLN A 272 5.35 -2.78 24.49
CA GLN A 272 4.02 -2.57 23.93
C GLN A 272 4.05 -2.60 22.40
N ALA A 273 5.02 -1.91 21.77
CA ALA A 273 5.18 -1.94 20.31
C ALA A 273 5.32 -3.38 19.79
N ALA A 274 6.13 -4.20 20.46
CA ALA A 274 6.35 -5.60 20.09
C ALA A 274 5.09 -6.48 20.21
N SER A 275 4.20 -6.15 21.15
CA SER A 275 2.95 -6.90 21.35
C SER A 275 1.88 -6.51 20.31
N ILE A 276 1.88 -5.25 19.85
CA ILE A 276 0.88 -4.69 18.93
C ILE A 276 1.26 -4.87 17.46
N TYR A 277 2.49 -4.52 17.08
CA TYR A 277 2.92 -4.45 15.68
C TYR A 277 3.35 -5.80 15.12
N THR A 278 3.20 -5.97 13.80
CA THR A 278 3.90 -7.03 13.07
C THR A 278 5.41 -6.88 13.22
N ARG A 279 6.16 -7.94 12.92
CA ARG A 279 7.63 -7.91 13.05
C ARG A 279 8.27 -6.76 12.28
N SER A 280 7.93 -6.57 11.01
CA SER A 280 8.53 -5.52 10.17
C SER A 280 8.20 -4.11 10.67
N ALA A 281 6.96 -3.90 11.12
CA ALA A 281 6.55 -2.62 11.69
C ALA A 281 7.22 -2.35 13.05
N PHE A 282 7.37 -3.38 13.89
CA PHE A 282 8.12 -3.28 15.13
C PHE A 282 9.60 -2.97 14.88
N GLU A 283 10.27 -3.64 13.94
CA GLU A 283 11.67 -3.37 13.61
C GLU A 283 11.88 -1.93 13.13
N THR A 284 10.92 -1.40 12.36
CA THR A 284 10.89 0.01 11.94
C THR A 284 10.73 0.94 13.13
N PHE A 285 9.74 0.67 14.00
CA PHE A 285 9.50 1.44 15.21
C PHE A 285 10.70 1.44 16.15
N GLN A 286 11.31 0.27 16.37
CA GLN A 286 12.49 0.09 17.21
C GLN A 286 13.68 0.89 16.67
N GLY A 287 13.85 0.93 15.34
CA GLY A 287 14.84 1.80 14.70
C GLY A 287 14.60 3.27 15.02
N GLU A 288 13.36 3.76 14.88
CA GLU A 288 13.01 5.15 15.22
C GLU A 288 13.19 5.45 16.72
N LEU A 289 12.89 4.49 17.60
CA LEU A 289 13.05 4.64 19.04
C LEU A 289 14.52 4.77 19.44
N ILE A 290 15.41 3.99 18.82
CA ILE A 290 16.85 4.08 19.08
C ILE A 290 17.41 5.40 18.55
N GLU A 291 17.01 5.77 17.34
CA GLU A 291 17.42 7.04 16.75
C GLU A 291 16.92 8.25 17.57
N ALA A 292 15.76 8.13 18.22
CA ALA A 292 15.24 9.16 19.12
C ALA A 292 16.19 9.45 20.29
N LEU A 293 16.97 8.46 20.74
CA LEU A 293 17.94 8.64 21.84
C LEU A 293 19.11 9.55 21.46
N GLN A 294 19.40 9.71 20.16
CA GLN A 294 20.41 10.63 19.65
C GLN A 294 19.91 12.07 19.48
N HIS A 295 18.64 12.34 19.80
CA HIS A 295 18.04 13.66 19.69
C HIS A 295 17.79 14.26 21.07
N PHE A 296 17.91 15.57 21.20
CA PHE A 296 17.53 16.32 22.39
C PHE A 296 16.22 17.06 22.10
N ALA A 297 15.38 17.21 23.12
CA ALA A 297 14.11 17.93 22.98
C ALA A 297 14.01 19.00 24.07
N ILE A 298 13.68 20.22 23.67
CA ILE A 298 13.49 21.37 24.55
C ILE A 298 12.05 21.83 24.39
N LYS A 299 11.32 21.93 25.48
CA LYS A 299 9.98 22.51 25.49
C LYS A 299 10.09 24.02 25.30
N VAL A 300 9.48 24.54 24.24
CA VAL A 300 9.57 25.97 23.87
C VAL A 300 8.27 26.73 24.11
N GLN A 301 7.14 26.03 24.24
CA GLN A 301 5.85 26.66 24.51
C GLN A 301 4.93 25.74 25.32
N ASP A 302 4.25 26.33 26.28
CA ASP A 302 3.18 25.74 27.08
C ASP A 302 1.79 26.11 26.54
N GLY A 303 0.82 25.23 26.78
CA GLY A 303 -0.55 25.39 26.32
C GLY A 303 -1.26 24.05 26.10
N PRO A 304 -2.48 24.06 25.52
CA PRO A 304 -3.20 22.83 25.18
C PRO A 304 -2.43 21.95 24.18
N TYR A 305 -1.62 22.58 23.32
CA TYR A 305 -0.60 21.92 22.51
C TYR A 305 0.78 22.41 22.96
N MET A 306 1.51 21.54 23.65
CA MET A 306 2.88 21.83 24.04
C MET A 306 3.78 21.75 22.80
N LYS A 307 4.60 22.78 22.61
CA LYS A 307 5.56 22.83 21.49
C LYS A 307 6.94 22.45 21.99
N TYR A 308 7.55 21.48 21.30
CA TYR A 308 8.90 21.01 21.53
C TYR A 308 9.76 21.30 20.31
N CYS A 309 10.99 21.69 20.57
CA CYS A 309 12.06 21.78 19.59
C CYS A 309 12.95 20.56 19.75
N VAL A 310 13.02 19.71 18.73
CA VAL A 310 13.81 18.48 18.73
C VAL A 310 15.01 18.66 17.81
N GLU A 311 16.20 18.51 18.35
CA GLU A 311 17.46 18.78 17.66
C GLU A 311 18.38 17.58 17.72
N ARG A 312 19.20 17.41 16.68
CA ARG A 312 20.31 16.47 16.64
C ARG A 312 21.60 17.24 16.44
N ASP A 313 22.57 17.01 17.31
CA ASP A 313 23.93 17.48 17.09
C ASP A 313 24.53 16.71 15.91
N GLY A 314 24.53 17.37 14.75
CA GLY A 314 24.99 16.84 13.48
C GLY A 314 25.49 17.96 12.56
N ASN A 315 26.08 17.61 11.43
CA ASN A 315 26.50 18.57 10.41
C ASN A 315 25.80 18.26 9.07
N PRO A 316 24.76 19.02 8.67
CA PRO A 316 24.19 20.17 9.38
C PRO A 316 23.31 19.75 10.58
N PRO A 317 23.12 20.63 11.58
CA PRO A 317 22.19 20.38 12.67
C PRO A 317 20.76 20.34 12.11
N THR A 318 20.02 19.30 12.48
CA THR A 318 18.61 19.14 12.08
C THR A 318 17.73 19.56 13.26
N ARG A 319 16.78 20.44 12.99
CA ARG A 319 15.84 20.98 13.97
C ARG A 319 14.42 20.70 13.51
N HIS A 320 13.61 20.14 14.40
CA HIS A 320 12.21 19.80 14.13
C HIS A 320 11.27 20.27 15.23
N THR A 321 10.13 20.83 14.84
CA THR A 321 9.03 21.14 15.74
C THR A 321 8.14 19.91 15.96
N VAL A 322 7.83 19.62 17.22
CA VAL A 322 6.81 18.65 17.62
C VAL A 322 5.75 19.34 18.47
N LEU A 323 4.48 19.15 18.13
CA LEU A 323 3.33 19.54 18.93
C LEU A 323 2.79 18.30 19.64
N TYR A 324 2.55 18.37 20.94
CA TYR A 324 1.98 17.26 21.71
C TYR A 324 0.83 17.76 22.60
N SER A 325 -0.31 17.08 22.50
CA SER A 325 -1.48 17.31 23.35
C SER A 325 -1.66 16.12 24.29
N VAL A 326 -1.63 16.38 25.60
CA VAL A 326 -1.93 15.35 26.62
C VAL A 326 -3.40 14.98 26.59
N ALA A 327 -4.28 15.98 26.43
CA ALA A 327 -5.73 15.78 26.46
C ALA A 327 -6.23 14.92 25.29
N GLU A 328 -5.61 15.07 24.11
CA GLU A 328 -5.95 14.26 22.93
C GLU A 328 -5.07 13.01 22.77
N GLU A 329 -4.01 12.90 23.56
CA GLU A 329 -2.93 11.92 23.41
C GLU A 329 -2.34 11.84 21.99
N LYS A 330 -2.33 12.98 21.27
CA LYS A 330 -1.85 13.09 19.89
C LYS A 330 -0.57 13.90 19.81
N ALA A 331 0.29 13.50 18.88
CA ALA A 331 1.51 14.24 18.54
C ALA A 331 1.60 14.49 17.04
N TRP A 332 2.10 15.67 16.69
CA TRP A 332 2.37 16.08 15.32
C TRP A 332 3.81 16.53 15.22
N CYS A 333 4.48 16.14 14.14
CA CYS A 333 5.86 16.54 13.88
C CYS A 333 5.95 17.09 12.46
N GLU A 334 6.69 18.17 12.29
CA GLU A 334 6.90 18.80 10.97
C GLU A 334 7.66 17.92 9.97
N CYS A 335 8.37 16.87 10.42
CA CYS A 335 8.95 15.89 9.50
C CYS A 335 7.88 15.03 8.79
N CYS A 336 6.64 15.06 9.31
CA CYS A 336 5.45 14.36 8.82
C CYS A 336 5.61 12.87 8.51
N ARG A 337 6.65 12.23 9.03
CA ARG A 337 6.91 10.82 8.79
C ARG A 337 5.78 9.92 9.29
N PHE A 338 5.09 10.33 10.35
CA PHE A 338 3.88 9.64 10.80
C PHE A 338 2.75 9.68 9.75
N ALA A 339 2.56 10.81 9.05
CA ALA A 339 1.56 10.88 7.98
C ALA A 339 1.89 9.92 6.83
N PHE A 340 3.19 9.68 6.58
CA PHE A 340 3.66 8.84 5.48
C PHE A 340 3.66 7.34 5.80
N SER A 341 4.22 6.96 6.96
CA SER A 341 4.43 5.57 7.37
C SER A 341 3.42 5.09 8.40
N ALA A 342 2.69 5.99 9.05
CA ALA A 342 1.77 5.69 10.16
C ALA A 342 2.45 5.00 11.36
N ILE A 343 3.76 5.22 11.51
CA ILE A 343 4.61 4.82 12.64
C ILE A 343 5.22 6.09 13.26
N PRO A 344 5.18 6.27 14.60
CA PRO A 344 5.76 7.44 15.25
C PRO A 344 7.23 7.65 14.87
N CYS A 345 7.59 8.87 14.49
CA CYS A 345 8.97 9.19 14.13
C CYS A 345 9.85 9.39 15.36
N ARG A 346 11.17 9.31 15.17
CA ARG A 346 12.17 9.60 16.22
C ARG A 346 11.93 10.89 17.00
N HIS A 347 11.41 11.95 16.36
CA HIS A 347 11.15 13.22 17.02
C HIS A 347 9.95 13.14 17.99
N VAL A 348 8.86 12.51 17.56
CA VAL A 348 7.69 12.26 18.42
C VAL A 348 8.07 11.33 19.56
N LEU A 349 8.80 10.25 19.27
CA LEU A 349 9.27 9.31 20.28
C LEU A 349 10.19 9.99 21.31
N ARG A 350 11.05 10.92 20.88
CA ARG A 350 11.87 11.71 21.82
C ARG A 350 11.02 12.57 22.74
N VAL A 351 9.97 13.21 22.22
CA VAL A 351 9.02 13.98 23.03
C VAL A 351 8.24 13.09 23.98
N PHE A 352 7.81 11.89 23.57
CA PHE A 352 7.15 10.92 24.45
C PHE A 352 8.04 10.52 25.63
N VAL A 353 9.32 10.23 25.37
CA VAL A 353 10.29 9.94 26.44
C VAL A 353 10.42 11.11 27.41
N LEU A 354 10.54 12.35 26.90
CA LEU A 354 10.67 13.55 27.73
C LEU A 354 9.40 13.87 28.54
N ALA A 355 8.22 13.68 27.94
CA ALA A 355 6.92 13.94 28.54
C ALA A 355 6.45 12.82 29.49
N GLY A 356 7.25 11.76 29.68
CA GLY A 356 6.90 10.64 30.56
C GLY A 356 5.80 9.73 30.02
N VAL A 357 5.61 9.68 28.69
CA VAL A 357 4.66 8.79 28.03
C VAL A 357 5.20 7.36 28.08
N ILE A 358 4.60 6.52 28.91
CA ILE A 358 5.05 5.14 29.17
C ILE A 358 4.57 4.16 28.09
N MET A 359 3.38 4.43 27.55
CA MET A 359 2.69 3.60 26.54
C MET A 359 2.43 4.46 25.30
N ILE A 360 2.56 3.87 24.11
CA ILE A 360 2.16 4.48 22.85
C ILE A 360 0.66 4.79 22.92
N PRO A 361 0.26 6.06 22.74
CA PRO A 361 -1.14 6.42 22.65
C PRO A 361 -1.86 5.70 21.51
N GLU A 362 -3.13 5.35 21.73
CA GLU A 362 -3.96 4.73 20.69
C GLU A 362 -4.04 5.57 19.40
N PRO A 363 -4.22 6.92 19.46
CA PRO A 363 -4.23 7.75 18.25
C PRO A 363 -2.91 7.73 17.45
N CYS A 364 -1.81 7.33 18.10
CA CYS A 364 -0.49 7.19 17.49
C CYS A 364 -0.22 5.75 16.99
N THR A 365 -1.23 4.86 17.09
CA THR A 365 -1.14 3.45 16.71
C THR A 365 -2.07 3.16 15.54
N THR A 366 -1.49 2.93 14.36
CA THR A 366 -2.28 2.65 13.16
C THR A 366 -2.60 1.17 13.04
N LYS A 367 -3.90 0.81 13.00
CA LYS A 367 -4.40 -0.58 12.87
C LYS A 367 -3.71 -1.35 11.73
N ARG A 368 -3.44 -0.69 10.60
CA ARG A 368 -2.78 -1.26 9.43
C ARG A 368 -1.54 -2.08 9.75
N TRP A 369 -0.68 -1.62 10.64
CA TRP A 369 0.61 -2.27 10.92
C TRP A 369 0.57 -3.25 12.08
N THR A 370 -0.61 -3.43 12.67
CA THR A 370 -0.79 -4.28 13.83
C THR A 370 -0.97 -5.74 13.41
N LYS A 371 -0.70 -6.66 14.34
CA LYS A 371 -1.01 -8.08 14.15
C LYS A 371 -2.52 -8.35 14.06
N LYS A 372 -3.34 -7.33 14.30
CA LYS A 372 -4.80 -7.32 14.22
C LYS A 372 -5.33 -6.58 12.98
N ALA A 373 -4.48 -6.29 11.99
CA ALA A 373 -4.86 -5.53 10.80
C ALA A 373 -6.07 -6.12 10.06
N LYS A 374 -6.19 -7.46 10.02
CA LYS A 374 -7.30 -8.20 9.39
C LYS A 374 -8.51 -8.45 10.31
N THR A 375 -8.56 -7.84 11.51
CA THR A 375 -9.63 -8.09 12.50
C THR A 375 -10.50 -6.85 12.71
N GLY A 376 -11.83 -7.00 12.77
CA GLY A 376 -12.78 -5.88 12.90
C GLY A 376 -13.16 -5.22 11.56
N PRO A 377 -13.88 -4.08 11.57
CA PRO A 377 -14.37 -3.44 10.35
C PRO A 377 -13.21 -2.99 9.45
N GLU A 378 -13.49 -2.99 8.15
CA GLU A 378 -12.54 -2.73 7.05
C GLU A 378 -11.89 -1.34 7.18
N LEU A 379 -10.64 -1.20 6.70
CA LEU A 379 -9.86 0.04 6.81
C LEU A 379 -10.33 1.12 5.83
N ILE A 380 -11.03 0.71 4.76
CA ILE A 380 -11.52 1.60 3.70
C ILE A 380 -12.99 1.89 3.94
N GLY A 381 -13.33 3.15 4.21
CA GLY A 381 -14.70 3.58 4.51
C GLY A 381 -14.84 4.90 5.28
N LEU A 382 -13.76 5.49 5.79
CA LEU A 382 -13.83 6.72 6.62
C LEU A 382 -14.09 8.03 5.83
N ASN A 383 -14.22 7.98 4.50
CA ASN A 383 -14.62 9.13 3.68
C ASN A 383 -16.00 8.95 3.00
N ALA A 384 -16.81 7.97 3.40
CA ALA A 384 -18.23 7.96 3.07
C ALA A 384 -18.95 8.94 4.02
N GLY A 385 -18.93 10.23 3.69
CA GLY A 385 -19.93 11.13 4.24
C GLY A 385 -21.31 10.56 3.95
N ASN A 386 -22.11 10.37 5.00
CA ASN A 386 -23.54 10.04 4.98
C ASN A 386 -24.12 9.71 3.60
N GLU A 387 -23.97 8.47 3.14
CA GLU A 387 -24.92 7.87 2.22
C GLU A 387 -25.58 6.70 2.93
N SER A 388 -26.69 7.01 3.59
CA SER A 388 -27.77 6.06 3.82
C SER A 388 -28.25 5.56 2.45
N GLY A 389 -27.59 4.53 1.92
CA GLY A 389 -27.86 3.96 0.60
C GLY A 389 -27.78 2.44 0.63
N SER A 390 -28.87 1.80 1.08
CA SER A 390 -29.22 0.40 0.79
C SER A 390 -28.14 -0.66 1.11
N ALA A 391 -27.99 -1.00 2.39
CA ALA A 391 -27.36 -2.25 2.87
C ALA A 391 -28.20 -3.51 2.54
N ASN A 392 -28.73 -3.62 1.32
CA ASN A 392 -29.64 -4.70 0.92
C ASN A 392 -29.29 -5.33 -0.45
N ASP A 393 -28.12 -5.02 -1.00
CA ASP A 393 -27.67 -5.64 -2.26
C ASP A 393 -27.22 -7.09 -2.03
N MET A 394 -27.56 -7.97 -2.97
CA MET A 394 -27.15 -9.38 -2.96
C MET A 394 -25.63 -9.50 -3.09
N ALA A 395 -24.99 -8.59 -3.84
CA ALA A 395 -23.53 -8.57 -3.98
C ALA A 395 -22.80 -8.27 -2.67
N SER A 396 -23.30 -7.31 -1.88
CA SER A 396 -22.72 -6.96 -0.58
C SER A 396 -22.81 -8.13 0.42
N ARG A 397 -23.98 -8.79 0.52
CA ARG A 397 -24.15 -9.98 1.37
C ARG A 397 -23.27 -11.15 0.92
N TYR A 398 -23.13 -11.35 -0.38
CA TYR A 398 -22.26 -12.38 -0.93
C TYR A 398 -20.77 -12.12 -0.60
N ASN A 399 -20.30 -10.89 -0.80
CA ASN A 399 -18.92 -10.52 -0.50
C ASN A 399 -18.59 -10.69 1.00
N ASP A 400 -19.50 -10.30 1.89
CA ASP A 400 -19.35 -10.50 3.35
C ASP A 400 -19.24 -11.99 3.73
N LEU A 401 -20.09 -12.84 3.15
CA LEU A 401 -20.01 -14.30 3.37
C LEU A 401 -18.74 -14.93 2.79
N VAL A 402 -18.32 -14.52 1.59
CA VAL A 402 -17.06 -14.99 0.98
C VAL A 402 -15.88 -14.61 1.87
N HIS A 403 -15.90 -13.40 2.41
CA HIS A 403 -14.87 -12.90 3.30
C HIS A 403 -14.74 -13.75 4.57
N ASP A 404 -15.86 -14.06 5.23
CA ASP A 404 -15.84 -14.93 6.41
C ASP A 404 -15.44 -16.37 6.09
N ALA A 405 -15.88 -16.90 4.95
CA ALA A 405 -15.42 -18.21 4.46
C ALA A 405 -13.91 -18.24 4.22
N MET A 406 -13.33 -17.17 3.69
CA MET A 406 -11.90 -17.04 3.47
C MET A 406 -11.11 -16.96 4.77
N LYS A 407 -11.58 -16.20 5.78
CA LYS A 407 -10.97 -16.22 7.14
C LYS A 407 -10.98 -17.62 7.74
N CYS A 408 -12.05 -18.38 7.54
CA CYS A 408 -12.13 -19.77 7.99
C CYS A 408 -11.11 -20.64 7.26
N ALA A 409 -10.97 -20.47 5.95
CA ALA A 409 -9.98 -21.20 5.16
C ALA A 409 -8.53 -20.89 5.60
N GLU A 410 -8.20 -19.62 5.82
CA GLU A 410 -6.88 -19.19 6.30
C GLU A 410 -6.54 -19.81 7.67
N LYS A 411 -7.46 -19.73 8.64
CA LYS A 411 -7.26 -20.35 9.97
C LYS A 411 -7.25 -21.87 9.91
N GLY A 412 -8.08 -22.47 9.06
CA GLY A 412 -8.17 -23.91 8.88
C GLY A 412 -6.90 -24.49 8.25
N ALA A 413 -6.24 -23.78 7.35
CA ALA A 413 -5.06 -24.26 6.64
C ALA A 413 -3.80 -24.42 7.53
N VAL A 414 -3.79 -23.85 8.74
CA VAL A 414 -2.63 -23.83 9.64
C VAL A 414 -2.18 -25.23 10.11
N SER A 415 -3.10 -26.18 10.23
CA SER A 415 -2.76 -27.55 10.61
C SER A 415 -3.72 -28.57 10.00
N ALA A 416 -3.28 -29.83 9.86
CA ALA A 416 -4.12 -30.91 9.36
C ALA A 416 -5.40 -31.11 10.20
N GLY A 417 -5.31 -30.91 11.52
CA GLY A 417 -6.46 -30.99 12.44
C GLY A 417 -7.46 -29.86 12.23
N ALA A 418 -6.98 -28.60 12.19
CA ALA A 418 -7.81 -27.43 11.92
C ALA A 418 -8.47 -27.51 10.53
N PHE A 419 -7.73 -27.99 9.52
CA PHE A 419 -8.24 -28.15 8.17
C PHE A 419 -9.41 -29.13 8.14
N ARG A 420 -9.28 -30.28 8.80
CA ARG A 420 -10.34 -31.29 8.87
C ARG A 420 -11.58 -30.72 9.57
N PHE A 421 -11.40 -30.06 10.70
CA PHE A 421 -12.48 -29.44 11.47
C PHE A 421 -13.23 -28.38 10.66
N VAL A 422 -12.52 -27.39 10.11
CA VAL A 422 -13.13 -26.32 9.31
C VAL A 422 -13.83 -26.88 8.08
N LYS A 423 -13.22 -27.86 7.39
CA LYS A 423 -13.83 -28.49 6.21
C LYS A 423 -15.12 -29.23 6.55
N GLU A 424 -15.19 -29.87 7.72
CA GLU A 424 -16.41 -30.51 8.22
C GLU A 424 -17.51 -29.49 8.55
N VAL A 425 -17.16 -28.43 9.28
CA VAL A 425 -18.09 -27.35 9.62
C VAL A 425 -18.64 -26.67 8.36
N LEU A 426 -17.78 -26.28 7.42
CA LEU A 426 -18.20 -25.64 6.16
C LEU A 426 -19.12 -26.56 5.34
N ARG A 427 -18.84 -27.88 5.29
CA ARG A 427 -19.73 -28.84 4.63
C ARG A 427 -21.08 -28.93 5.32
N LYS A 428 -21.10 -28.97 6.66
CA LYS A 428 -22.34 -29.02 7.43
C LYS A 428 -23.20 -27.77 7.18
N VAL A 429 -22.61 -26.58 7.28
CA VAL A 429 -23.28 -25.30 7.01
C VAL A 429 -23.81 -25.26 5.57
N PHE A 430 -23.02 -25.70 4.58
CA PHE A 430 -23.46 -25.75 3.18
C PHE A 430 -24.68 -26.67 2.98
N MET A 431 -24.70 -27.83 3.63
CA MET A 431 -25.83 -28.76 3.58
C MET A 431 -27.08 -28.18 4.26
N GLU A 432 -26.92 -27.49 5.39
CA GLU A 432 -28.03 -26.80 6.07
C GLU A 432 -28.63 -25.68 5.22
N ILE A 433 -27.79 -24.87 4.56
CA ILE A 433 -28.23 -23.80 3.63
C ILE A 433 -29.01 -24.40 2.45
N LYS A 434 -28.49 -25.48 1.86
CA LYS A 434 -29.18 -26.17 0.75
C LYS A 434 -30.56 -26.70 1.19
N GLY A 435 -30.63 -27.30 2.37
CA GLY A 435 -31.90 -27.79 2.95
C GLY A 435 -32.89 -26.67 3.28
N LEU A 436 -32.41 -25.47 3.64
CA LEU A 436 -33.24 -24.27 3.82
C LEU A 436 -33.85 -23.81 2.49
N GLY A 437 -33.08 -23.81 1.40
CA GLY A 437 -33.57 -23.48 0.06
C GLY A 437 -34.62 -24.46 -0.46
N GLU A 438 -34.45 -25.76 -0.17
CA GLU A 438 -35.42 -26.80 -0.51
C GLU A 438 -36.74 -26.63 0.27
N LYS A 439 -36.68 -26.27 1.56
CA LYS A 439 -37.87 -26.01 2.40
C LYS A 439 -38.66 -24.76 1.99
N LEU A 440 -37.97 -23.70 1.56
CA LEU A 440 -38.61 -22.48 1.06
C LEU A 440 -39.35 -22.74 -0.25
N ASN A 441 -38.74 -23.48 -1.19
CA ASN A 441 -39.38 -23.86 -2.45
C ASN A 441 -40.59 -24.79 -2.25
N THR A 442 -40.57 -25.70 -1.27
CA THR A 442 -41.74 -26.54 -0.96
C THR A 442 -42.89 -25.77 -0.32
N ASN A 443 -42.60 -24.73 0.48
CA ASN A 443 -43.63 -23.89 1.09
C ASN A 443 -44.30 -22.97 0.06
N ASP A 444 -43.56 -22.47 -0.92
CA ASP A 444 -44.14 -21.67 -2.02
C ASP A 444 -45.06 -22.53 -2.92
N MET A 445 -44.68 -23.78 -3.20
CA MET A 445 -45.54 -24.73 -3.93
C MET A 445 -46.81 -25.11 -3.16
N HIS A 446 -46.75 -25.26 -1.82
CA HIS A 446 -47.92 -25.53 -1.01
C HIS A 446 -48.84 -24.31 -0.85
N SER A 447 -48.32 -23.09 -0.84
CA SER A 447 -49.13 -21.87 -0.83
C SER A 447 -49.88 -21.64 -2.15
N ALA A 448 -49.27 -22.01 -3.28
CA ALA A 448 -49.90 -21.93 -4.61
C ALA A 448 -50.97 -23.01 -4.83
N ALA A 449 -50.86 -24.16 -4.17
CA ALA A 449 -51.84 -25.24 -4.23
C ALA A 449 -53.05 -25.04 -3.29
N ALA A 450 -52.92 -24.23 -2.25
CA ALA A 450 -54.01 -23.91 -1.32
C ALA A 450 -54.95 -22.77 -1.82
N ASN A 451 -54.60 -22.11 -2.92
CA ASN A 451 -55.37 -21.03 -3.55
C ASN A 451 -56.01 -21.44 -4.90
N ARG A 452 -56.31 -22.73 -5.10
CA ARG A 452 -57.14 -23.22 -6.21
C ARG A 452 -58.37 -23.95 -5.73
#